data_AF-A0A3G1B092-F1
#
_entry.id   AF-A0A3G1B092-F1
#
_cell.length_a   1.000
_cell.length_b   1.000
_cell.length_c   1.000
_cell.angle_alpha   90.00
_cell.angle_beta   90.00
_cell.angle_gamma   90.00
#
_symmetry.space_group_name_H-M   'P 1'
#
loop_
_entity.id
_entity.type
_entity.pdbx_description
1 polymer ?
#
loop_
_entity_poly.entity_id
_entity_poly.type
_entity_poly.pdbx_seq_one_letter_code
_entity_poly.pdbx_strand_id
1 'polypeptide(L)'
;MAKTGCIAGLVGGFALFSSFFWIDNDIGVPFGTFYKIVGMLVGLDGLPAIMFGFFAHMLTAALIGAIFCICSTLHRLLQISGVPKGIIGGAVTGIQVYAIFFMPITLYLMMPMISDQASGLSLVSSEQMEIAKTLLATSNDILWGSLILHVLYGSVMGLFCSFMLYEDYSMKDKIKKEKKEKWEKSESEHWPST
;
A
#
# COMPACT_ATOMS: atom_id res chain seq x y z
N MET A 1 11.25 1.67 -12.37
CA MET A 1 10.29 0.62 -11.95
C MET A 1 10.21 0.49 -10.44
N ALA A 2 11.24 -0.02 -9.73
CA ALA A 2 11.19 -0.13 -8.26
C ALA A 2 10.96 1.21 -7.56
N LYS A 3 11.75 2.25 -7.88
CA LYS A 3 11.58 3.62 -7.34
C LYS A 3 10.17 4.17 -7.58
N THR A 4 9.68 4.04 -8.80
CA THR A 4 8.33 4.42 -9.23
C THR A 4 7.26 3.74 -8.38
N GLY A 5 7.41 2.42 -8.20
CA GLY A 5 6.51 1.63 -7.38
C GLY A 5 6.56 1.97 -5.90
N CYS A 6 7.74 2.23 -5.33
CA CYS A 6 7.84 2.71 -3.94
C CYS A 6 7.04 4.01 -3.74
N ILE A 7 7.17 4.97 -4.66
CA ILE A 7 6.44 6.24 -4.59
C ILE A 7 4.93 6.02 -4.69
N ALA A 8 4.48 5.24 -5.68
CA ALA A 8 3.07 4.92 -5.86
C ALA A 8 2.49 4.17 -4.63
N GLY A 9 3.26 3.25 -4.06
CA GLY A 9 2.92 2.52 -2.84
C GLY A 9 2.81 3.43 -1.62
N LEU A 10 3.74 4.37 -1.43
CA LEU A 10 3.69 5.36 -0.35
C LEU A 10 2.48 6.30 -0.50
N VAL A 11 2.17 6.76 -1.72
CA VAL A 11 0.98 7.59 -1.98
C VAL A 11 -0.31 6.82 -1.60
N GLY A 12 -0.41 5.55 -2.00
CA GLY A 12 -1.50 4.68 -1.55
C GLY A 12 -1.54 4.52 -0.03
N GLY A 13 -0.38 4.34 0.62
CA GLY A 13 -0.28 4.23 2.07
C GLY A 13 -0.76 5.49 2.81
N PHE A 14 -0.40 6.67 2.32
CA PHE A 14 -0.89 7.94 2.87
C PHE A 14 -2.40 8.13 2.67
N ALA A 15 -2.97 7.62 1.57
CA ALA A 15 -4.41 7.62 1.38
C ALA A 15 -5.12 6.80 2.48
N LEU A 16 -4.56 5.65 2.86
CA LEU A 16 -5.10 4.84 3.96
C LEU A 16 -4.92 5.49 5.33
N PHE A 17 -3.76 6.11 5.56
CA PHE A 17 -3.45 6.77 6.82
C PHE A 17 -4.55 7.74 7.24
N SER A 18 -5.08 8.54 6.29
CA SER A 18 -6.20 9.43 6.54
C SER A 18 -7.47 8.68 6.94
N SER A 19 -7.77 7.57 6.26
CA SER A 19 -8.94 6.74 6.53
C SER A 19 -8.90 6.08 7.92
N PHE A 20 -7.73 5.74 8.44
CA PHE A 20 -7.62 5.15 9.78
C PHE A 20 -8.04 6.11 10.89
N PHE A 21 -7.71 7.41 10.80
CA PHE A 21 -8.20 8.39 11.79
C PHE A 21 -9.72 8.54 11.75
N TRP A 22 -10.30 8.49 10.56
CA TRP A 22 -11.75 8.54 10.41
C TRP A 22 -12.41 7.34 11.10
N ILE A 23 -11.88 6.14 10.87
CA ILE A 23 -12.41 4.90 11.47
C ILE A 23 -12.18 4.89 12.99
N ASP A 24 -11.01 5.31 13.47
CA ASP A 24 -10.74 5.41 14.92
C ASP A 24 -11.80 6.28 15.61
N ASN A 25 -12.13 7.43 15.01
CA ASN A 25 -13.17 8.33 15.52
C ASN A 25 -14.58 7.71 15.45
N ASP A 26 -14.90 7.01 14.36
CA ASP A 26 -16.22 6.38 14.15
C ASP A 26 -16.50 5.25 15.17
N ILE A 27 -15.48 4.47 15.50
CA ILE A 27 -15.57 3.35 16.45
C ILE A 27 -15.39 3.82 17.91
N GLY A 28 -14.99 5.09 18.11
CA GLY A 28 -14.81 5.68 19.44
C GLY A 28 -13.55 5.19 20.17
N VAL A 29 -12.49 4.85 19.43
CA VAL A 29 -11.19 4.46 19.99
C VAL A 29 -10.17 5.60 19.87
N PRO A 30 -9.13 5.66 20.71
CA PRO A 30 -8.09 6.67 20.58
C PRO A 30 -7.40 6.64 19.21
N PHE A 31 -7.01 7.81 18.72
CA PHE A 31 -6.32 7.91 17.44
C PHE A 31 -5.01 7.11 17.41
N GLY A 32 -4.81 6.35 16.34
CA GLY A 32 -3.64 5.51 16.15
C GLY A 32 -3.74 4.15 16.84
N THR A 33 -4.93 3.75 17.34
CA THR A 33 -5.15 2.46 18.00
C THR A 33 -4.76 1.29 17.08
N PHE A 34 -5.14 1.32 15.80
CA PHE A 34 -4.74 0.27 14.85
C PHE A 34 -3.22 0.12 14.72
N TYR A 35 -2.48 1.22 14.64
CA TYR A 35 -1.01 1.18 14.59
C TYR A 35 -0.41 0.74 15.92
N LYS A 36 -1.01 1.17 17.04
CA LYS A 36 -0.58 0.75 18.38
C LYS A 36 -0.60 -0.77 18.52
N ILE A 37 -1.69 -1.42 18.08
CA ILE A 37 -1.86 -2.89 18.16
C ILE A 37 -0.74 -3.62 17.42
N VAL A 38 -0.34 -3.13 16.25
CA VAL A 38 0.79 -3.70 15.49
C VAL A 38 2.10 -3.56 16.26
N GLY A 39 2.35 -2.41 16.91
CA GLY A 39 3.52 -2.23 17.78
C GLY A 39 3.51 -3.09 19.04
N MET A 40 2.33 -3.35 19.62
CA MET A 40 2.19 -4.22 20.79
C MET A 40 2.56 -5.67 20.47
N LEU A 41 2.34 -6.15 19.24
CA LEU A 41 2.77 -7.49 18.82
C LEU A 41 4.28 -7.70 18.91
N VAL A 42 5.08 -6.62 18.82
CA VAL A 42 6.54 -6.67 18.97
C VAL A 42 7.01 -6.24 20.37
N GLY A 43 6.08 -6.13 21.32
CA GLY A 43 6.36 -5.80 22.73
C GLY A 43 6.57 -4.31 23.01
N LEU A 44 6.21 -3.41 22.09
CA LEU A 44 6.23 -1.97 22.33
C LEU A 44 4.89 -1.51 22.92
N ASP A 45 4.91 -0.48 23.77
CA ASP A 45 3.69 0.18 24.25
C ASP A 45 3.77 1.69 24.07
N GLY A 46 2.64 2.38 24.21
CA GLY A 46 2.49 3.82 24.12
C GLY A 46 2.83 4.38 22.74
N LEU A 47 3.45 5.55 22.72
CA LEU A 47 3.82 6.26 21.50
C LEU A 47 4.83 5.48 20.62
N PRO A 48 5.86 4.81 21.16
CA PRO A 48 6.75 3.95 20.37
C PRO A 48 6.02 2.87 19.57
N ALA A 49 4.97 2.26 20.13
CA ALA A 49 4.18 1.25 19.43
C ALA A 49 3.44 1.83 18.22
N ILE A 50 2.84 3.01 18.37
CA ILE A 50 2.14 3.72 17.28
C ILE A 50 3.13 4.07 16.17
N MET A 51 4.28 4.66 16.52
CA MET A 51 5.31 5.03 15.54
C MET A 51 5.81 3.80 14.77
N PHE A 52 6.11 2.71 15.48
CA PHE A 52 6.56 1.47 14.85
C PHE A 52 5.50 0.92 13.89
N GLY A 53 4.24 0.82 14.31
CA GLY A 53 3.14 0.36 13.47
C GLY A 53 2.98 1.19 12.21
N PHE A 54 3.06 2.51 12.34
CA PHE A 54 2.99 3.43 11.20
C PHE A 54 4.15 3.22 10.20
N PHE A 55 5.40 3.20 10.68
CA PHE A 55 6.55 2.99 9.80
C PHE A 55 6.57 1.61 9.16
N ALA A 56 6.19 0.56 9.89
CA ALA A 56 6.05 -0.79 9.36
C ALA A 56 4.99 -0.83 8.25
N HIS A 57 3.86 -0.14 8.44
CA HIS A 57 2.82 -0.03 7.42
C HIS A 57 3.31 0.72 6.18
N MET A 58 3.95 1.89 6.35
CA MET A 58 4.50 2.67 5.23
C MET A 58 5.57 1.91 4.46
N LEU A 59 6.46 1.19 5.15
CA LEU A 59 7.47 0.35 4.52
C LEU A 59 6.83 -0.77 3.71
N THR A 60 5.84 -1.46 4.29
CA THR A 60 5.11 -2.54 3.60
C THR A 60 4.37 -2.00 2.37
N ALA A 61 3.73 -0.83 2.48
CA ALA A 61 3.06 -0.16 1.37
C ALA A 61 4.04 0.19 0.23
N ALA A 62 5.25 0.68 0.55
CA ALA A 62 6.28 0.96 -0.44
C ALA A 62 6.78 -0.32 -1.13
N LEU A 63 7.01 -1.40 -0.38
CA LEU A 63 7.48 -2.68 -0.92
C LEU A 63 6.45 -3.32 -1.86
N ILE A 64 5.18 -3.33 -1.46
CA ILE A 64 4.09 -3.84 -2.31
C ILE A 64 4.01 -3.02 -3.60
N GLY A 65 4.09 -1.69 -3.52
CA GLY A 65 4.10 -0.84 -4.70
C GLY A 65 5.29 -1.09 -5.62
N ALA A 66 6.49 -1.30 -5.05
CA ALA A 66 7.68 -1.66 -5.81
C ALA A 66 7.49 -2.99 -6.57
N ILE A 67 7.01 -4.02 -5.88
CA ILE A 67 6.73 -5.34 -6.46
C ILE A 67 5.68 -5.22 -7.57
N PHE A 68 4.59 -4.49 -7.32
CA PHE A 68 3.52 -4.28 -8.29
C PHE A 68 4.04 -3.66 -9.60
N CYS A 69 4.78 -2.56 -9.53
CA CYS A 69 5.33 -1.93 -10.75
C CYS A 69 6.42 -2.81 -11.41
N ILE A 70 7.21 -3.60 -10.67
CA ILE A 70 8.17 -4.55 -11.27
C ILE A 70 7.42 -5.64 -12.04
N CYS A 71 6.44 -6.30 -11.41
CA CYS A 71 5.63 -7.36 -12.03
C CYS A 71 4.88 -6.87 -13.27
N SER A 72 4.39 -5.62 -13.25
CA SER A 72 3.77 -4.97 -14.41
C SER A 72 4.68 -4.93 -15.64
N THR A 73 6.00 -4.84 -15.45
CA THR A 73 6.96 -4.81 -16.57
C THR A 73 7.43 -6.18 -17.04
N LEU A 74 7.15 -7.24 -16.28
CA LEU A 74 7.71 -8.57 -16.51
C LEU A 74 6.84 -9.43 -17.43
N HIS A 75 5.52 -9.27 -17.41
CA HIS A 75 4.60 -10.12 -18.15
C HIS A 75 3.58 -9.32 -18.97
N ARG A 76 3.33 -9.75 -20.22
CA ARG A 76 2.43 -9.04 -21.17
C ARG A 76 0.99 -8.93 -20.67
N LEU A 77 0.52 -9.87 -19.85
CA LEU A 77 -0.81 -9.81 -19.22
C LEU A 77 -0.89 -8.82 -18.06
N LEU A 78 0.24 -8.51 -17.42
CA LEU A 78 0.34 -7.57 -16.30
C LEU A 78 0.79 -6.18 -16.75
N GLN A 79 1.13 -6.03 -18.02
CA GLN A 79 1.56 -4.76 -18.59
C GLN A 79 0.44 -3.73 -18.48
N ILE A 80 0.70 -2.72 -17.66
CA ILE A 80 -0.19 -1.57 -17.51
C ILE A 80 -0.15 -0.79 -18.83
N SER A 81 -1.13 -1.05 -19.69
CA SER A 81 -1.29 -0.37 -20.98
C SER A 81 -2.11 0.92 -20.88
N GLY A 82 -2.64 1.23 -19.69
CA GLY A 82 -3.46 2.42 -19.44
C GLY A 82 -4.03 2.47 -18.02
N VAL A 83 -4.55 3.64 -17.64
CA VAL A 83 -5.03 3.96 -16.29
C VAL A 83 -6.10 2.97 -15.77
N PRO A 84 -7.15 2.61 -16.53
CA PRO A 84 -8.17 1.68 -16.02
C PRO A 84 -7.60 0.31 -15.68
N LYS A 85 -6.66 -0.21 -16.48
CA LYS A 85 -6.02 -1.50 -16.22
C LYS A 85 -5.14 -1.46 -14.98
N GLY A 86 -4.43 -0.35 -14.74
CA GLY A 86 -3.63 -0.23 -13.53
C GLY A 86 -4.46 -0.06 -12.27
N ILE A 87 -5.60 0.66 -12.32
CA ILE A 87 -6.55 0.72 -11.20
C ILE A 87 -7.07 -0.68 -10.87
N ILE A 88 -7.56 -1.42 -11.86
CA ILE A 88 -8.09 -2.78 -11.66
C ILE A 88 -7.00 -3.73 -11.14
N GLY A 89 -5.82 -3.72 -11.77
CA GLY A 89 -4.69 -4.54 -11.33
C GLY A 89 -4.23 -4.19 -9.91
N GLY A 90 -4.24 -2.91 -9.57
CA GLY A 90 -3.97 -2.41 -8.24
C GLY A 90 -5.02 -2.88 -7.22
N ALA A 91 -6.31 -2.75 -7.53
CA ALA A 91 -7.41 -3.22 -6.68
C ALA A 91 -7.31 -4.72 -6.38
N VAL A 92 -7.03 -5.53 -7.41
CA VAL A 92 -6.79 -6.99 -7.26
C VAL A 92 -5.57 -7.25 -6.36
N THR A 93 -4.50 -6.48 -6.52
CA THR A 93 -3.31 -6.58 -5.64
C THR A 93 -3.68 -6.23 -4.20
N GLY A 94 -4.52 -5.22 -3.98
CA GLY A 94 -5.05 -4.87 -2.66
C GLY A 94 -5.81 -6.02 -2.00
N ILE A 95 -6.69 -6.70 -2.76
CA ILE A 95 -7.41 -7.89 -2.29
C ILE A 95 -6.45 -9.02 -1.91
N GLN A 96 -5.41 -9.25 -2.72
CA GLN A 96 -4.38 -10.26 -2.42
C GLN A 96 -3.62 -9.92 -1.14
N VAL A 97 -3.22 -8.67 -0.96
CA VAL A 97 -2.54 -8.20 0.26
C VAL A 97 -3.43 -8.40 1.48
N TYR A 98 -4.72 -8.06 1.35
CA TYR A 98 -5.71 -8.30 2.40
C TYR A 98 -5.83 -9.78 2.75
N ALA A 99 -6.02 -10.66 1.77
CA ALA A 99 -6.27 -12.07 2.00
C ALA A 99 -5.02 -12.83 2.49
N ILE A 100 -3.83 -12.51 1.95
CA ILE A 100 -2.59 -13.28 2.20
C ILE A 100 -1.85 -12.77 3.44
N PHE A 101 -1.84 -11.46 3.69
CA PHE A 101 -1.05 -10.88 4.78
C PHE A 101 -1.94 -10.38 5.90
N PHE A 102 -2.89 -9.49 5.59
CA PHE A 102 -3.70 -8.84 6.63
C PHE A 102 -4.57 -9.86 7.38
N MET A 103 -5.30 -10.72 6.67
CA MET A 103 -6.22 -11.68 7.27
C MET A 103 -5.52 -12.66 8.23
N PRO A 104 -4.41 -13.34 7.86
CA PRO A 104 -3.71 -14.21 8.79
C PRO A 104 -3.16 -13.46 10.01
N ILE A 105 -2.58 -12.28 9.83
CA ILE A 105 -2.04 -11.48 10.93
C ILE A 105 -3.17 -11.07 11.88
N THR A 106 -4.28 -10.58 11.34
CA THR A 106 -5.42 -10.11 12.15
C THR A 106 -6.06 -11.28 12.91
N LEU A 107 -6.38 -12.38 12.23
CA LEU A 107 -7.12 -13.49 12.84
C LEU A 107 -6.27 -14.32 13.80
N TYR A 108 -4.99 -14.56 13.48
CA TYR A 108 -4.14 -15.47 14.26
C TYR A 108 -3.20 -14.77 15.23
N LEU A 109 -2.90 -13.48 15.06
CA LEU A 109 -2.01 -12.74 15.96
C LEU A 109 -2.76 -11.64 16.72
N MET A 110 -3.44 -10.73 16.01
CA MET A 110 -4.06 -9.57 16.65
C MET A 110 -5.29 -9.95 17.49
N MET A 111 -6.24 -10.70 16.93
CA MET A 111 -7.49 -11.05 17.63
C MET A 111 -7.24 -11.84 18.92
N PRO A 112 -6.36 -12.87 18.96
CA PRO A 112 -6.03 -13.55 20.21
C PRO A 112 -5.39 -12.61 21.24
N MET A 113 -4.49 -11.73 20.82
CA MET A 113 -3.86 -10.75 21.72
C MET A 113 -4.90 -9.78 22.31
N ILE A 114 -5.80 -9.25 21.47
CA ILE A 114 -6.86 -8.34 21.94
C ILE A 114 -7.83 -9.08 22.87
N SER A 115 -8.17 -10.34 22.56
CA SER A 115 -9.01 -11.19 23.42
C SER A 115 -8.38 -11.43 24.80
N ASP A 116 -7.07 -11.64 24.86
CA ASP A 116 -6.34 -11.82 26.11
C ASP A 116 -6.42 -10.56 26.99
N GLN A 117 -6.21 -9.38 26.39
CA GLN A 117 -6.36 -8.08 27.04
C GLN A 117 -7.78 -7.82 27.53
N ALA A 118 -8.80 -8.15 26.72
CA ALA A 118 -10.20 -7.96 27.08
C ALA A 118 -10.66 -8.89 28.21
N SER A 119 -10.06 -10.08 28.33
CA SER A 119 -10.38 -11.06 29.38
C SER A 119 -9.73 -10.75 30.73
N GLY A 120 -8.80 -9.79 30.79
CA GLY A 120 -8.06 -9.45 32.00
C GLY A 120 -6.96 -10.45 32.38
N LEU A 121 -6.61 -11.37 31.46
CA LEU A 121 -5.51 -12.32 31.66
C LEU A 121 -4.15 -11.62 31.53
N SER A 122 -4.08 -10.57 30.72
CA SER A 122 -2.94 -9.66 30.62
C SER A 122 -3.00 -8.52 31.65
N LEU A 123 -1.84 -8.12 32.19
CA LEU A 123 -1.70 -6.94 33.06
C LEU A 123 -1.79 -5.65 32.22
N VAL A 124 -3.01 -5.25 31.87
CA VAL A 124 -3.31 -4.03 31.11
C VAL A 124 -4.08 -3.01 31.96
N SER A 125 -4.01 -1.73 31.58
CA SER A 125 -4.81 -0.69 32.24
C SER A 125 -6.31 -0.89 31.96
N SER A 126 -7.17 -0.37 32.83
CA SER A 126 -8.62 -0.41 32.64
C SER A 126 -9.06 0.21 31.30
N GLU A 127 -8.37 1.28 30.87
CA GLU A 127 -8.59 1.92 29.58
C GLU A 127 -8.27 0.98 28.40
N GLN A 128 -7.12 0.29 28.45
CA GLN A 128 -6.72 -0.66 27.41
C GLN A 128 -7.69 -1.85 27.32
N MET A 129 -8.19 -2.32 28.46
CA MET A 129 -9.20 -3.37 28.51
C MET A 129 -10.51 -2.95 27.83
N GLU A 130 -10.99 -1.73 28.07
CA GLU A 130 -12.21 -1.22 27.41
C GLU A 130 -11.99 -1.03 25.90
N ILE A 131 -10.83 -0.51 25.48
CA ILE A 131 -10.47 -0.43 24.06
C ILE A 131 -10.48 -1.82 23.41
N ALA A 132 -9.89 -2.82 24.07
CA ALA A 132 -9.86 -4.19 23.59
C ALA A 132 -11.26 -4.80 23.44
N LYS A 133 -12.17 -4.56 24.40
CA LYS A 133 -13.57 -4.98 24.30
C LYS A 133 -14.29 -4.31 23.12
N THR A 134 -14.10 -3.01 22.92
CA THR A 134 -14.67 -2.28 21.79
C THR A 134 -14.18 -2.83 20.45
N LEU A 135 -12.87 -3.08 20.32
CA LEU A 135 -12.27 -3.69 19.13
C LEU A 135 -12.83 -5.09 18.82
N LEU A 136 -13.08 -5.91 19.84
CA LEU A 136 -13.70 -7.23 19.64
C LEU A 136 -15.17 -7.11 19.25
N ALA A 137 -15.92 -6.20 19.87
CA ALA A 137 -17.32 -5.96 19.57
C ALA A 137 -17.53 -5.46 18.14
N THR A 138 -16.58 -4.67 17.61
CA THR A 138 -16.62 -4.12 16.24
C THR A 138 -15.72 -4.87 15.26
N SER A 139 -15.23 -6.05 15.63
CA SER A 139 -14.30 -6.86 14.84
C SER A 139 -14.79 -7.16 13.42
N ASN A 140 -16.07 -7.45 13.25
CA ASN A 140 -16.66 -7.71 11.93
C ASN A 140 -16.62 -6.47 11.02
N ASP A 141 -16.89 -5.29 11.57
CA ASP A 141 -16.85 -4.02 10.84
C ASP A 141 -15.41 -3.64 10.49
N ILE A 142 -14.46 -3.92 11.39
CA ILE A 142 -13.03 -3.74 11.13
C ILE A 142 -12.56 -4.64 9.98
N LEU A 143 -12.99 -5.90 9.94
CA LEU A 143 -12.62 -6.81 8.84
C LEU A 143 -13.18 -6.34 7.50
N TRP A 144 -14.47 -5.96 7.44
CA TRP A 144 -15.06 -5.43 6.20
C TRP A 144 -14.49 -4.07 5.79
N GLY A 145 -14.33 -3.16 6.74
CA GLY A 145 -13.74 -1.85 6.52
C GLY A 145 -12.30 -1.98 6.01
N SER A 146 -11.51 -2.85 6.61
CA SER A 146 -10.14 -3.09 6.17
C SER A 146 -10.06 -3.69 4.76
N LEU A 147 -10.98 -4.57 4.35
CA LEU A 147 -11.04 -5.05 2.96
C LEU A 147 -11.24 -3.88 1.98
N ILE A 148 -12.19 -3.00 2.27
CA ILE A 148 -12.47 -1.81 1.44
C ILE A 148 -11.24 -0.91 1.38
N LEU A 149 -10.59 -0.67 2.52
CA LEU A 149 -9.35 0.09 2.58
C LEU A 149 -8.25 -0.54 1.72
N HIS A 150 -8.02 -1.85 1.81
CA HIS A 150 -6.99 -2.50 0.99
C HIS A 150 -7.29 -2.39 -0.52
N VAL A 151 -8.55 -2.47 -0.92
CA VAL A 151 -8.98 -2.21 -2.30
C VAL A 151 -8.70 -0.77 -2.72
N LEU A 152 -9.01 0.21 -1.86
CA LEU A 152 -8.73 1.63 -2.10
C LEU A 152 -7.22 1.89 -2.23
N TYR A 153 -6.42 1.37 -1.32
CA TYR A 153 -4.96 1.41 -1.38
C TYR A 153 -4.44 0.89 -2.71
N GLY A 154 -4.86 -0.32 -3.07
CA GLY A 154 -4.45 -0.97 -4.31
C GLY A 154 -4.83 -0.13 -5.52
N SER A 155 -6.04 0.41 -5.54
CA SER A 155 -6.56 1.25 -6.63
C SER A 155 -5.76 2.55 -6.80
N VAL A 156 -5.47 3.25 -5.69
CA VAL A 156 -4.67 4.50 -5.69
C VAL A 156 -3.23 4.21 -6.13
N MET A 157 -2.60 3.19 -5.55
CA MET A 157 -1.26 2.73 -5.95
C MET A 157 -1.22 2.40 -7.45
N GLY A 158 -2.21 1.65 -7.95
CA GLY A 158 -2.33 1.27 -9.35
C GLY A 158 -2.50 2.45 -10.30
N LEU A 159 -3.30 3.44 -9.90
CA LEU A 159 -3.47 4.71 -10.62
C LEU A 159 -2.14 5.47 -10.74
N PHE A 160 -1.43 5.67 -9.62
CA PHE A 160 -0.15 6.40 -9.63
C PHE A 160 0.94 5.64 -10.39
N CYS A 161 1.02 4.31 -10.24
CA CYS A 161 1.94 3.49 -11.04
C CYS A 161 1.63 3.65 -12.54
N SER A 162 0.35 3.72 -12.92
CA SER A 162 -0.05 3.92 -14.33
C SER A 162 0.41 5.25 -14.90
N PHE A 163 0.20 6.36 -14.16
CA PHE A 163 0.63 7.68 -14.61
C PHE A 163 2.14 7.75 -14.79
N MET A 164 2.90 7.26 -13.81
CA MET A 164 4.35 7.33 -13.86
C MET A 164 4.94 6.39 -14.92
N LEU A 165 4.37 5.20 -15.14
CA LEU A 165 4.79 4.31 -16.21
C LEU A 165 4.46 4.88 -17.60
N TYR A 166 3.32 5.54 -17.75
CA TYR A 166 2.96 6.19 -19.01
C TYR A 166 3.93 7.32 -19.38
N GLU A 167 4.32 8.14 -18.40
CA GLU A 167 5.36 9.16 -18.58
C GLU A 167 6.71 8.52 -18.99
N ASP A 168 7.13 7.45 -18.30
CA ASP A 168 8.37 6.73 -18.62
C ASP A 168 8.36 6.15 -20.04
N TYR A 169 7.25 5.58 -20.50
CA TYR A 169 7.12 5.07 -21.87
C TYR A 169 7.16 6.20 -22.90
N SER A 170 6.38 7.26 -22.70
CA SER A 170 6.32 8.43 -23.58
C SER A 170 7.68 9.11 -23.74
N MET A 171 8.42 9.27 -22.64
CA MET A 171 9.76 9.87 -22.66
C MET A 171 10.77 9.01 -23.42
N LYS A 172 10.74 7.68 -23.25
CA LYS A 172 11.62 6.77 -24.00
C LYS A 172 11.34 6.82 -25.51
N ASP A 173 10.08 6.92 -25.91
CA ASP A 173 9.71 7.03 -27.31
C ASP A 173 10.19 8.34 -27.94
N LYS A 174 10.11 9.47 -27.21
CA LYS A 174 10.66 10.76 -27.66
C LYS A 174 12.18 10.70 -27.86
N ILE A 175 12.92 10.17 -26.87
CA ILE A 175 14.38 10.02 -26.96
C ILE A 175 14.78 9.13 -28.14
N LYS A 176 14.01 8.06 -28.40
CA LYS A 176 14.27 7.17 -29.54
C LYS A 176 14.06 7.88 -30.88
N LYS A 177 13.02 8.72 -31.01
CA LYS A 177 12.78 9.54 -32.20
C LYS A 177 13.89 10.57 -32.42
N GLU A 178 14.25 11.33 -31.40
CA GLU A 178 15.34 12.32 -31.48
C GLU A 178 16.68 11.69 -31.89
N LYS A 179 17.01 10.51 -31.36
CA LYS A 179 18.21 9.76 -31.77
C LYS A 179 18.15 9.31 -33.23
N LYS A 180 16.98 8.86 -33.70
CA LYS A 180 16.78 8.43 -35.09
C LYS A 180 16.94 9.61 -36.06
N GLU A 181 16.29 10.73 -35.76
CA GLU A 181 16.38 11.96 -36.56
C GLU A 181 17.82 12.50 -36.62
N LYS A 182 18.56 12.47 -35.50
CA LYS A 182 19.95 12.87 -35.45
C LYS A 182 20.87 11.96 -36.28
N TRP A 183 20.61 10.66 -36.25
CA TRP A 183 21.37 9.69 -37.05
C TRP A 183 21.12 9.87 -38.54
N GLU A 184 19.85 9.96 -38.96
CA GLU A 184 19.44 10.23 -40.36
C GLU A 184 20.05 11.52 -40.89
N LYS A 185 20.07 12.59 -40.08
CA LYS A 185 20.72 13.84 -40.44
C LYS A 185 22.23 13.68 -40.64
N SER A 186 22.92 12.97 -39.73
CA SER A 186 24.36 12.74 -39.87
C SER A 186 24.72 11.91 -41.11
N GLU A 187 23.89 10.94 -41.47
CA GLU A 187 24.06 10.08 -42.63
C GLU A 187 23.86 10.86 -43.94
N SER A 188 22.90 11.78 -43.96
CA SER A 188 22.67 12.68 -45.10
C SER A 188 23.78 13.72 -45.31
N GLU A 189 24.49 14.12 -44.25
CA GLU A 189 25.60 15.09 -44.33
C GLU A 189 26.95 14.43 -44.73
N HIS A 190 27.11 13.12 -44.55
CA HIS A 190 28.38 12.41 -44.80
C HIS A 190 28.41 11.59 -46.10
N TRP A 191 27.28 11.43 -46.79
CA TRP A 191 27.26 10.79 -48.11
C TRP A 191 27.52 11.82 -49.22
N PRO A 192 28.59 11.70 -50.04
CA PRO A 192 28.72 12.52 -51.23
C PRO A 192 27.55 12.27 -52.17
N SER A 193 26.83 13.32 -52.53
CA SER A 193 25.87 13.31 -53.63
C SER A 193 26.62 12.92 -54.90
N THR A 194 26.43 11.68 -55.36
CA THR A 194 26.84 11.20 -56.69
C THR A 194 25.97 11.83 -57.77
#